data_AF-A0A3M7A027-F1
#
_entry.id   AF-A0A3M7A027-F1
#
_cell.length_a   1.000
_cell.length_b   1.000
_cell.length_c   1.000
_cell.angle_alpha   90.00
_cell.angle_beta   90.00
_cell.angle_gamma   90.00
#
_symmetry.space_group_name_H-M   'P 1'
#
loop_
_entity.id
_entity.type
_entity.pdbx_description
1 polymer ?
#
loop_
_entity_poly.entity_id
_entity_poly.type
_entity_poly.pdbx_seq_one_letter_code
_entity_poly.pdbx_strand_id
1 'polypeptide(L)'
;MSVKKKRYARDYFLSQLLDSETQEIEGTEGEEEADFKEFAQHSRQHGRTKQTARKAARMSAPFAAQLSSANTKRKENIASDSEDDEEGNEDDEDEIRTSRNTMATRQGLLHLLSTDMLIQTRVKGDITCFRSQIDNLYPSLPHQTITTILSYFGVSQKWLQLFTRFLEAPLRFHDEAPGHTRPRKTGTPGSHVLSEVFAEVVLFCLDFTINQKADGEILWRQNDDFWFWSASEEKCVGAWTAINDFLRTVGLGLDETRSGAAHMQQDRTKQSLGIKQAPLNEKLPQGQIRWGMLYLNPESGRFAIDQRMVNTHIQELSRQLADKGDSIFAWVQVWNSYASTFFTSNFGKPANCFGREHVDNMLATHQRIQQKVFGSGSSAGGNFIDFLKTRIAERHAVTDIPDGYFYLPTELGGLEIRSPFISLLQVRDAVVEDHENLFKEWEESTLAAYRRAKRNFEEGKTRKGHRPLYQEPQRDERQSFFSFEDFMKYPEELNHGPKQNLTDVYTKLLEQPSELPIESDTNGEVQRALEELVDRVGSTSTTKLTNWAWMQPYWKWIAEMYGPELIERFGGFQIVDAGLLPMGMVGLFRGGRVQW
;
A
#
# COMPACT_ATOMS: atom_id res chain seq x y z
N MET A 1 8.34 -2.98 22.55
CA MET A 1 6.96 -2.80 22.04
C MET A 1 6.79 -3.69 20.82
N SER A 2 5.70 -4.47 20.69
CA SER A 2 5.48 -5.38 19.54
C SER A 2 5.49 -4.60 18.21
N VAL A 3 6.06 -5.18 17.15
CA VAL A 3 6.14 -4.60 15.78
C VAL A 3 4.77 -4.09 15.31
N LYS A 4 3.70 -4.83 15.60
CA LYS A 4 2.32 -4.42 15.29
C LYS A 4 1.91 -3.12 15.95
N LYS A 5 2.23 -2.96 17.25
CA LYS A 5 1.88 -1.76 18.02
C LYS A 5 2.67 -0.54 17.55
N LYS A 6 3.97 -0.70 17.25
CA LYS A 6 4.79 0.36 16.64
C LYS A 6 4.17 0.82 15.31
N ARG A 7 3.82 -0.13 14.44
CA ARG A 7 3.22 0.19 13.12
C ARG A 7 1.81 0.78 13.23
N TYR A 8 0.98 0.31 14.15
CA TYR A 8 -0.32 0.89 14.43
C TYR A 8 -0.22 2.36 14.87
N ALA A 9 0.63 2.63 15.86
CA ALA A 9 0.86 3.98 16.38
C ALA A 9 1.37 4.93 15.29
N ARG A 10 2.27 4.45 14.42
CA ARG A 10 2.85 5.25 13.34
C ARG A 10 1.90 5.51 12.17
N ASP A 11 1.22 4.47 11.69
CA ASP A 11 0.56 4.53 10.38
C ASP A 11 -0.97 4.62 10.45
N TYR A 12 -1.62 4.23 11.56
CA TYR A 12 -3.07 4.03 11.62
C TYR A 12 -3.77 4.78 12.75
N PHE A 13 -3.11 4.97 13.89
CA PHE A 13 -3.67 5.72 15.00
C PHE A 13 -3.94 7.17 14.59
N LEU A 14 -5.21 7.61 14.69
CA LEU A 14 -5.67 8.93 14.28
C LEU A 14 -5.17 9.36 12.89
N SER A 15 -5.19 8.42 11.94
CA SER A 15 -4.46 8.56 10.66
C SER A 15 -4.85 9.71 9.75
N GLN A 16 -5.97 10.40 10.02
CA GLN A 16 -6.35 11.61 9.28
C GLN A 16 -5.72 12.89 9.85
N LEU A 17 -5.23 12.87 11.08
CA LEU A 17 -4.59 14.02 11.69
C LEU A 17 -3.11 14.06 11.28
N LEU A 18 -2.65 15.26 10.95
CA LEU A 18 -1.26 15.50 10.60
C LEU A 18 -0.42 15.63 11.87
N ASP A 19 0.76 15.03 11.86
CA ASP A 19 1.71 15.02 12.97
C ASP A 19 2.55 16.32 12.99
N SER A 20 2.60 17.06 11.88
CA SER A 20 3.32 18.33 11.77
C SER A 20 2.62 19.31 10.82
N GLU A 21 2.92 20.61 10.98
CA GLU A 21 2.36 21.67 10.12
C GLU A 21 2.85 21.62 8.66
N THR A 22 3.98 20.94 8.42
CA THR A 22 4.61 20.79 7.10
C THR A 22 4.26 19.46 6.43
N GLN A 23 3.53 18.58 7.11
CA GLN A 23 3.14 17.29 6.55
C GLN A 23 2.03 17.46 5.50
N GLU A 24 2.20 16.83 4.35
CA GLU A 24 1.22 16.84 3.26
C GLU A 24 0.67 15.44 2.98
N ILE A 25 -0.59 15.37 2.57
CA ILE A 25 -1.18 14.12 2.09
C ILE A 25 -0.91 14.04 0.58
N GLU A 26 0.03 13.19 0.20
CA GLU A 26 0.34 12.92 -1.19
C GLU A 26 -0.59 11.85 -1.77
N GLY A 27 -0.99 12.06 -3.02
CA GLY A 27 -1.68 11.07 -3.83
C GLY A 27 -1.17 11.18 -5.25
N THR A 28 -0.73 10.07 -5.83
CA THR A 28 -0.32 10.02 -7.23
C THR A 28 -1.55 9.85 -8.12
N GLU A 29 -1.61 10.57 -9.24
CA GLU A 29 -2.71 10.41 -10.21
C GLU A 29 -2.75 8.96 -10.72
N GLY A 30 -3.92 8.32 -10.63
CA GLY A 30 -4.11 6.91 -10.95
C GLY A 30 -4.03 5.97 -9.75
N GLU A 31 -3.56 6.43 -8.59
CA GLU A 31 -3.67 5.69 -7.33
C GLU A 31 -5.05 5.92 -6.69
N GLU A 32 -6.11 5.56 -7.40
CA GLU A 32 -7.48 5.55 -6.89
C GLU A 32 -7.94 4.10 -6.68
N GLU A 33 -8.55 3.81 -5.53
CA GLU A 33 -9.16 2.51 -5.27
C GLU A 33 -10.34 2.30 -6.23
N ALA A 34 -10.30 1.23 -7.02
CA ALA A 34 -11.37 0.87 -7.94
C ALA A 34 -12.68 0.64 -7.16
N ASP A 35 -13.75 1.35 -7.51
CA ASP A 35 -15.01 1.29 -6.76
C ASP A 35 -15.80 0.02 -7.11
N PHE A 36 -15.89 -0.89 -6.14
CA PHE A 36 -16.68 -2.10 -6.31
C PHE A 36 -18.21 -1.87 -6.33
N LYS A 37 -18.72 -0.73 -5.84
CA LYS A 37 -20.17 -0.49 -5.70
C LYS A 37 -20.94 -0.60 -7.01
N GLU A 38 -20.32 -0.20 -8.11
CA GLU A 38 -20.94 -0.27 -9.44
C GLU A 38 -21.15 -1.73 -9.92
N PHE A 39 -20.44 -2.68 -9.28
CA PHE A 39 -20.40 -4.09 -9.66
C PHE A 39 -21.21 -5.01 -8.74
N ALA A 40 -21.55 -4.56 -7.53
CA ALA A 40 -22.51 -5.23 -6.65
C ALA A 40 -23.94 -5.02 -7.19
N GLN A 41 -24.50 -6.02 -7.89
CA GLN A 41 -25.77 -5.90 -8.62
C GLN A 41 -26.97 -5.34 -7.83
N HIS A 42 -27.80 -4.55 -8.52
CA HIS A 42 -29.22 -4.21 -8.26
C HIS A 42 -29.62 -3.33 -7.06
N SER A 43 -28.75 -2.48 -6.53
CA SER A 43 -29.21 -1.31 -5.78
C SER A 43 -29.37 -0.12 -6.74
N ARG A 44 -30.59 0.08 -7.27
CA ARG A 44 -31.02 1.38 -7.81
C ARG A 44 -31.17 2.37 -6.65
N GLN A 45 -30.08 2.72 -5.98
CA GLN A 45 -30.07 3.97 -5.23
C GLN A 45 -29.77 5.07 -6.24
N HIS A 46 -30.73 5.99 -6.39
CA HIS A 46 -30.50 7.23 -7.14
C HIS A 46 -29.19 7.83 -6.66
N GLY A 47 -28.27 8.08 -7.59
CA GLY A 47 -27.04 8.81 -7.31
C GLY A 47 -27.40 10.16 -6.70
N ARG A 48 -27.34 10.26 -5.37
CA ARG A 48 -27.25 11.56 -4.73
C ARG A 48 -25.88 12.09 -5.09
N THR A 49 -25.85 13.28 -5.68
CA THR A 49 -24.62 14.00 -6.02
C THR A 49 -23.71 13.96 -4.80
N LYS A 50 -22.66 13.12 -4.84
CA LYS A 50 -21.62 13.13 -3.81
C LYS A 50 -21.12 14.57 -3.78
N GLN A 51 -21.04 15.19 -2.60
CA GLN A 51 -20.24 16.39 -2.45
C GLN A 51 -18.79 16.00 -2.75
N THR A 52 -18.39 16.09 -4.02
CA THR A 52 -16.98 16.08 -4.41
C THR A 52 -16.41 17.41 -3.94
N ALA A 53 -16.15 17.52 -2.64
CA ALA A 53 -15.36 18.61 -2.12
C ALA A 53 -13.95 18.41 -2.67
N ARG A 54 -13.57 19.27 -3.61
CA ARG A 54 -12.20 19.40 -4.09
C ARG A 54 -11.33 19.58 -2.84
N LYS A 55 -10.37 18.68 -2.57
CA LYS A 55 -9.22 19.07 -1.75
C LYS A 55 -8.59 20.23 -2.52
N ALA A 56 -8.62 21.43 -1.96
CA ALA A 56 -7.88 22.53 -2.53
C ALA A 56 -6.42 22.10 -2.50
N ALA A 57 -5.85 21.82 -3.68
CA ALA A 57 -4.40 21.84 -3.81
C ALA A 57 -3.98 23.23 -3.31
N ARG A 58 -3.19 23.28 -2.24
CA ARG A 58 -2.47 24.51 -1.91
C ARG A 58 -1.66 24.83 -3.18
N MET A 59 -2.07 25.87 -3.90
CA MET A 59 -1.25 26.38 -4.98
C MET A 59 0.09 26.76 -4.35
N SER A 60 1.16 26.08 -4.75
CA SER A 60 2.51 26.48 -4.42
C SER A 60 2.74 27.87 -5.00
N ALA A 61 2.59 28.90 -4.18
CA ALA A 61 3.17 30.19 -4.49
C ALA A 61 4.69 30.05 -4.32
N PRO A 62 5.51 30.31 -5.34
CA PRO A 62 6.95 30.28 -5.18
C PRO A 62 7.35 31.54 -4.42
N PHE A 63 7.60 31.42 -3.12
CA PHE A 63 8.25 32.49 -2.37
C PHE A 63 9.30 31.94 -1.42
N ALA A 64 10.56 32.08 -1.87
CA ALA A 64 11.78 32.21 -1.08
C ALA A 64 12.10 31.13 -0.03
N ALA A 65 12.47 29.93 -0.47
CA ALA A 65 13.39 29.05 0.25
C ALA A 65 14.77 29.11 -0.43
N GLN A 66 15.38 30.28 -0.39
CA GLN A 66 16.76 30.50 -0.80
C GLN A 66 17.43 31.16 0.41
N LEU A 67 18.02 30.32 1.30
CA LEU A 67 19.06 30.63 2.31
C LEU A 67 18.98 29.64 3.49
N SER A 68 19.46 28.41 3.30
CA SER A 68 20.01 27.60 4.40
C SER A 68 20.92 26.46 3.92
N SER A 69 21.77 26.73 2.92
CA SER A 69 22.87 25.83 2.54
C SER A 69 24.22 26.44 2.92
N ALA A 70 24.43 26.69 4.22
CA ALA A 70 25.74 27.11 4.73
C ALA A 70 25.79 26.89 6.25
N ASN A 71 25.98 25.65 6.70
CA ASN A 71 26.81 25.32 7.88
C ASN A 71 26.68 23.84 8.26
N THR A 72 27.39 22.94 7.56
CA THR A 72 28.02 21.79 8.21
C THR A 72 29.21 21.28 7.38
N LYS A 73 30.32 22.03 7.41
CA LYS A 73 31.65 21.52 7.05
C LYS A 73 32.64 21.93 8.12
N ARG A 74 32.86 21.06 9.11
CA ARG A 74 34.14 20.86 9.82
C ARG A 74 33.96 19.88 10.98
N LYS A 75 34.45 18.65 10.81
CA LYS A 75 35.45 18.10 11.74
C LYS A 75 36.19 16.94 11.07
N GLU A 76 37.50 17.05 11.14
CA GLU A 76 38.50 16.22 10.50
C GLU A 76 38.71 14.90 11.23
N ASN A 77 39.16 13.93 10.44
CA ASN A 77 39.82 12.66 10.73
C ASN A 77 40.59 12.58 12.07
N ILE A 78 40.29 11.52 12.83
CA ILE A 78 41.31 10.77 13.59
C ILE A 78 41.05 9.28 13.37
N ALA A 79 42.02 8.60 12.78
CA ALA A 79 42.05 7.16 12.61
C ALA A 79 42.37 6.47 13.94
N SER A 80 41.64 5.40 14.27
CA SER A 80 42.01 4.40 15.26
C SER A 80 41.33 3.09 14.87
N ASP A 81 42.17 2.08 14.74
CA ASP A 81 41.93 0.70 14.32
C ASP A 81 41.25 -0.11 15.45
N SER A 82 40.14 -0.80 15.16
CA SER A 82 39.68 -2.00 15.89
C SER A 82 38.39 -2.60 15.30
N GLU A 83 38.59 -3.75 14.65
CA GLU A 83 37.77 -4.97 14.46
C GLU A 83 36.28 -5.00 14.88
N ASP A 84 35.48 -5.51 13.92
CA ASP A 84 34.30 -6.38 14.01
C ASP A 84 33.20 -6.08 15.04
N ASP A 85 32.07 -5.55 14.54
CA ASP A 85 30.71 -5.98 14.91
C ASP A 85 29.72 -5.51 13.82
N GLU A 86 29.28 -6.44 12.95
CA GLU A 86 28.13 -6.23 12.05
C GLU A 86 26.84 -6.26 12.89
N GLU A 87 26.48 -5.11 13.47
CA GLU A 87 25.13 -4.84 13.96
C GLU A 87 24.28 -4.32 12.79
N GLY A 88 23.13 -4.98 12.60
CA GLY A 88 22.19 -4.65 11.53
C GLY A 88 21.67 -3.21 11.66
N ASN A 89 21.51 -2.56 10.51
CA ASN A 89 20.90 -1.23 10.38
C ASN A 89 19.52 -1.18 11.04
N GLU A 90 19.47 -0.80 12.32
CA GLU A 90 18.31 -0.23 12.99
C GLU A 90 18.37 1.30 12.87
N ASP A 91 18.38 1.82 11.64
CA ASP A 91 18.24 3.27 11.40
C ASP A 91 17.00 3.52 10.55
N ASP A 92 15.86 3.69 11.22
CA ASP A 92 14.63 4.30 10.70
C ASP A 92 13.77 4.85 11.88
N GLU A 93 14.42 5.28 12.97
CA GLU A 93 13.77 6.08 14.01
C GLU A 93 14.04 7.57 13.69
N ASP A 94 12.95 8.30 13.41
CA ASP A 94 12.83 9.77 13.39
C ASP A 94 13.17 10.57 12.11
N GLU A 95 12.98 10.04 10.90
CA GLU A 95 12.70 10.94 9.77
C GLU A 95 11.27 11.48 9.86
N ILE A 96 11.14 12.80 10.06
CA ILE A 96 9.87 13.54 9.96
C ILE A 96 9.31 13.28 8.55
N ARG A 97 8.32 12.39 8.44
CA ARG A 97 7.64 12.11 7.16
C ARG A 97 6.96 13.38 6.69
N THR A 98 7.54 14.00 5.66
CA THR A 98 6.96 15.18 5.00
C THR A 98 5.70 14.83 4.23
N SER A 99 5.51 13.56 3.85
CA SER A 99 4.31 13.12 3.14
C SER A 99 3.69 11.80 3.62
N ARG A 100 2.36 11.73 3.58
CA ARG A 100 1.56 10.54 3.90
C ARG A 100 0.80 10.06 2.65
N ASN A 101 1.25 8.96 2.05
CA ASN A 101 0.54 8.33 0.93
C ASN A 101 -0.57 7.39 1.46
N THR A 102 -1.82 7.75 1.15
CA THR A 102 -3.01 7.00 1.58
C THR A 102 -3.12 5.62 0.94
N MET A 103 -2.77 5.48 -0.36
CA MET A 103 -2.77 4.21 -1.09
C MET A 103 -1.74 3.25 -0.51
N ALA A 104 -0.53 3.73 -0.23
CA ALA A 104 0.53 2.94 0.39
C ALA A 104 0.12 2.40 1.77
N THR A 105 -0.60 3.22 2.56
CA THR A 105 -1.13 2.82 3.87
C THR A 105 -2.18 1.70 3.72
N ARG A 106 -3.09 1.83 2.75
CA ARG A 106 -4.10 0.79 2.45
C ARG A 106 -3.48 -0.52 1.98
N GLN A 107 -2.50 -0.46 1.09
CA GLN A 107 -1.76 -1.65 0.66
C GLN A 107 -1.00 -2.29 1.83
N GLY A 108 -0.49 -1.47 2.76
CA GLY A 108 0.10 -1.94 4.01
C GLY A 108 -0.86 -2.76 4.88
N LEU A 109 -2.17 -2.46 4.88
CA LEU A 109 -3.17 -3.28 5.58
C LEU A 109 -3.33 -4.66 4.94
N LEU A 110 -3.29 -4.74 3.62
CA LEU A 110 -3.35 -6.03 2.92
C LEU A 110 -2.15 -6.91 3.28
N HIS A 111 -0.95 -6.30 3.35
CA HIS A 111 0.26 -7.00 3.76
C HIS A 111 0.16 -7.46 5.22
N LEU A 112 -0.36 -6.61 6.12
CA LEU A 112 -0.56 -6.96 7.53
C LEU A 112 -1.52 -8.13 7.70
N LEU A 113 -2.70 -8.07 7.08
CA LEU A 113 -3.68 -9.14 7.18
C LEU A 113 -3.14 -10.44 6.56
N SER A 114 -2.47 -10.37 5.40
CA SER A 114 -1.92 -11.57 4.75
C SER A 114 -0.83 -12.24 5.59
N THR A 115 0.07 -11.45 6.18
CA THR A 115 1.08 -11.96 7.11
C THR A 115 0.43 -12.58 8.34
N ASP A 116 -0.57 -11.92 8.93
CA ASP A 116 -1.26 -12.43 10.10
C ASP A 116 -2.09 -13.67 9.82
N MET A 117 -2.66 -13.79 8.64
CA MET A 117 -3.33 -15.02 8.22
C MET A 117 -2.34 -16.19 8.17
N LEU A 118 -1.17 -16.02 7.54
CA LEU A 118 -0.15 -17.07 7.48
C LEU A 118 0.33 -17.46 8.89
N ILE A 119 0.58 -16.49 9.76
CA ILE A 119 1.11 -16.75 11.11
C ILE A 119 0.06 -17.32 12.05
N GLN A 120 -1.12 -16.72 12.15
CA GLN A 120 -2.16 -17.16 13.10
C GLN A 120 -2.72 -18.52 12.72
N THR A 121 -2.89 -18.81 11.43
CA THR A 121 -3.28 -20.16 11.00
C THR A 121 -2.21 -21.20 11.31
N ARG A 122 -0.92 -20.86 11.25
CA ARG A 122 0.17 -21.80 11.60
C ARG A 122 0.33 -22.00 13.11
N VAL A 123 0.19 -20.94 13.89
CA VAL A 123 0.42 -20.93 15.35
C VAL A 123 -0.82 -21.34 16.14
N LYS A 124 -1.97 -20.71 15.84
CA LYS A 124 -3.23 -20.87 16.59
C LYS A 124 -4.23 -21.78 15.86
N GLY A 125 -4.02 -22.04 14.57
CA GLY A 125 -4.85 -22.93 13.77
C GLY A 125 -6.09 -22.28 13.16
N ASP A 126 -6.36 -21.02 13.49
CA ASP A 126 -7.61 -20.32 13.18
C ASP A 126 -7.36 -18.82 13.03
N ILE A 127 -8.10 -18.19 12.12
CA ILE A 127 -8.22 -16.74 12.01
C ILE A 127 -9.60 -16.36 11.45
N THR A 128 -10.22 -15.38 12.11
CA THR A 128 -11.41 -14.69 11.61
C THR A 128 -11.06 -13.23 11.33
N CYS A 129 -11.53 -12.69 10.21
CA CYS A 129 -11.32 -11.29 9.86
C CYS A 129 -12.58 -10.69 9.24
N PHE A 130 -12.73 -9.36 9.38
CA PHE A 130 -13.74 -8.58 8.69
C PHE A 130 -13.20 -7.22 8.25
N ARG A 131 -13.76 -6.70 7.16
CA ARG A 131 -13.61 -5.32 6.68
C ARG A 131 -15.00 -4.70 6.59
N SER A 132 -15.12 -3.43 6.93
CA SER A 132 -16.28 -2.63 6.60
C SER A 132 -15.91 -1.15 6.46
N GLN A 133 -16.83 -0.36 5.93
CA GLN A 133 -16.68 1.08 5.78
C GLN A 133 -17.91 1.80 6.34
N ILE A 134 -17.72 2.96 6.96
CA ILE A 134 -18.79 3.84 7.41
C ILE A 134 -19.36 4.59 6.19
N ASP A 135 -20.67 4.53 5.98
CA ASP A 135 -21.29 5.17 4.84
C ASP A 135 -21.36 6.70 5.01
N ASN A 136 -20.79 7.42 4.05
CA ASN A 136 -20.81 8.87 3.97
C ASN A 136 -20.41 9.55 5.30
N LEU A 137 -19.26 9.17 5.89
CA LEU A 137 -18.82 9.63 7.21
C LEU A 137 -19.03 11.14 7.43
N TYR A 138 -18.37 12.00 6.64
CA TYR A 138 -18.43 13.45 6.87
C TYR A 138 -19.83 14.05 6.69
N PRO A 139 -20.60 13.72 5.64
CA PRO A 139 -21.99 14.19 5.53
C PRO A 139 -22.95 13.65 6.61
N SER A 140 -22.69 12.46 7.16
CA SER A 140 -23.59 11.78 8.10
C SER A 140 -23.36 12.17 9.56
N LEU A 141 -22.19 12.72 9.91
CA LEU A 141 -21.82 13.06 11.29
C LEU A 141 -22.80 14.03 11.99
N PRO A 142 -23.53 13.60 13.03
CA PRO A 142 -24.47 14.49 13.73
C PRO A 142 -23.75 15.54 14.60
N HIS A 143 -24.17 16.80 14.50
CA HIS A 143 -23.58 17.91 15.27
C HIS A 143 -23.72 17.71 16.78
N GLN A 144 -24.84 17.12 17.21
CA GLN A 144 -25.09 16.79 18.61
C GLN A 144 -24.06 15.77 19.13
N THR A 145 -23.74 14.75 18.35
CA THR A 145 -22.72 13.76 18.71
C THR A 145 -21.36 14.41 18.89
N ILE A 146 -20.93 15.22 17.90
CA ILE A 146 -19.64 15.93 17.94
C ILE A 146 -19.54 16.81 19.19
N THR A 147 -20.54 17.67 19.42
CA THR A 147 -20.52 18.61 20.54
C THR A 147 -20.59 17.91 21.90
N THR A 148 -21.35 16.82 22.00
CA THR A 148 -21.46 16.02 23.23
C THR A 148 -20.12 15.38 23.59
N ILE A 149 -19.44 14.75 22.62
CA ILE A 149 -18.14 14.10 22.85
C ILE A 149 -17.06 15.14 23.17
N LEU A 150 -16.98 16.25 22.42
CA LEU A 150 -16.03 17.32 22.73
C LEU A 150 -16.26 17.92 24.12
N SER A 151 -17.53 18.12 24.50
CA SER A 151 -17.87 18.57 25.86
C SER A 151 -17.44 17.56 26.92
N TYR A 152 -17.60 16.26 26.67
CA TYR A 152 -17.16 15.20 27.57
C TYR A 152 -15.63 15.22 27.75
N PHE A 153 -14.87 15.45 26.67
CA PHE A 153 -13.41 15.62 26.72
C PHE A 153 -12.96 16.98 27.30
N GLY A 154 -13.89 17.81 27.80
CA GLY A 154 -13.55 19.04 28.52
C GLY A 154 -13.27 20.26 27.63
N VAL A 155 -13.66 20.22 26.35
CA VAL A 155 -13.55 21.39 25.47
C VAL A 155 -14.43 22.52 26.00
N SER A 156 -13.86 23.72 26.11
CA SER A 156 -14.56 24.85 26.72
C SER A 156 -15.77 25.32 25.91
N GLN A 157 -16.77 25.89 26.60
CA GLN A 157 -17.99 26.41 25.96
C GLN A 157 -17.71 27.44 24.85
N LYS A 158 -16.63 28.22 24.97
CA LYS A 158 -16.21 29.18 23.93
C LYS A 158 -15.86 28.46 22.62
N TRP A 159 -15.11 27.36 22.70
CA TRP A 159 -14.75 26.55 21.54
C TRP A 159 -15.94 25.76 21.01
N LEU A 160 -16.78 25.20 21.88
CA LEU A 160 -18.00 24.51 21.46
C LEU A 160 -18.92 25.44 20.64
N GLN A 161 -19.12 26.69 21.08
CA GLN A 161 -19.89 27.68 20.32
C GLN A 161 -19.27 28.00 18.96
N LEU A 162 -17.95 28.10 18.87
CA LEU A 162 -17.25 28.29 17.60
C LEU A 162 -17.46 27.09 16.67
N PHE A 163 -17.28 25.87 17.18
CA PHE A 163 -17.46 24.64 16.41
C PHE A 163 -18.90 24.46 15.94
N THR A 164 -19.89 24.76 16.78
CA THR A 164 -21.31 24.76 16.37
C THR A 164 -21.54 25.73 15.20
N ARG A 165 -21.02 26.97 15.28
CA ARG A 165 -21.15 27.94 14.17
C ARG A 165 -20.49 27.45 12.88
N PHE A 166 -19.35 26.79 12.98
CA PHE A 166 -18.66 26.19 11.83
C PHE A 166 -19.46 25.02 11.22
N LEU A 167 -20.01 24.15 12.07
CA LEU A 167 -20.81 23.01 11.66
C LEU A 167 -22.13 23.43 11.00
N GLU A 168 -22.78 24.46 11.53
CA GLU A 168 -24.05 25.02 11.02
C GLU A 168 -23.88 26.03 9.87
N ALA A 169 -22.65 26.21 9.36
CA ALA A 169 -22.36 27.13 8.28
C ALA A 169 -23.37 26.99 7.11
N PRO A 170 -24.00 28.10 6.65
CA PRO A 170 -25.02 28.04 5.61
C PRO A 170 -24.48 27.48 4.29
N LEU A 171 -25.24 26.57 3.69
CA LEU A 171 -24.97 25.97 2.39
C LEU A 171 -25.81 26.66 1.32
N ARG A 172 -25.25 26.77 0.11
CA ARG A 172 -25.95 27.17 -1.11
C ARG A 172 -25.81 26.06 -2.14
N PHE A 173 -26.93 25.66 -2.75
CA PHE A 173 -26.91 24.75 -3.89
C PHE A 173 -26.71 25.54 -5.19
N HIS A 174 -25.97 24.97 -6.15
CA HIS A 174 -25.67 25.62 -7.43
C HIS A 174 -26.93 25.94 -8.23
N ASP A 175 -27.97 25.12 -8.08
CA ASP A 175 -29.24 25.24 -8.80
C ASP A 175 -30.19 26.27 -8.17
N GLU A 176 -29.81 26.89 -7.05
CA GLU A 176 -30.62 27.88 -6.34
C GLU A 176 -30.21 29.33 -6.65
N ALA A 177 -31.23 30.20 -6.70
CA ALA A 177 -31.05 31.62 -6.96
C ALA A 177 -30.08 32.26 -5.94
N PRO A 178 -29.26 33.25 -6.36
CA PRO A 178 -28.34 33.95 -5.47
C PRO A 178 -29.05 34.45 -4.20
N GLY A 179 -28.52 34.10 -3.02
CA GLY A 179 -29.07 34.53 -1.72
C GLY A 179 -29.88 33.46 -0.97
N HIS A 180 -30.27 32.35 -1.61
CA HIS A 180 -30.89 31.22 -0.91
C HIS A 180 -29.80 30.39 -0.24
N THR A 181 -29.74 30.47 1.09
CA THR A 181 -28.84 29.66 1.91
C THR A 181 -29.62 28.91 2.98
N ARG A 182 -29.19 27.69 3.30
CA ARG A 182 -29.83 26.86 4.32
C ARG A 182 -28.78 26.46 5.36
N PRO A 183 -29.07 26.56 6.67
CA PRO A 183 -28.13 26.10 7.69
C PRO A 183 -27.94 24.59 7.59
N ARG A 184 -26.69 24.13 7.69
CA ARG A 184 -26.40 22.70 7.73
C ARG A 184 -26.93 22.12 9.04
N LYS A 185 -27.71 21.03 8.95
CA LYS A 185 -28.29 20.34 10.13
C LYS A 185 -27.52 19.10 10.57
N THR A 186 -26.74 18.52 9.68
CA THR A 186 -25.88 17.36 9.95
C THR A 186 -24.69 17.38 9.01
N GLY A 187 -23.62 16.71 9.40
CA GLY A 187 -22.36 16.60 8.67
C GLY A 187 -21.43 17.79 8.83
N THR A 188 -20.25 17.67 8.25
CA THR A 188 -19.18 18.68 8.34
C THR A 188 -18.89 19.29 6.97
N PRO A 189 -18.31 20.51 6.88
CA PRO A 189 -17.78 21.01 5.60
C PRO A 189 -16.76 20.04 5.00
N GLY A 190 -16.81 19.82 3.69
CA GLY A 190 -15.81 19.00 3.01
C GLY A 190 -14.44 19.67 2.98
N SER A 191 -13.38 18.86 2.94
CA SER A 191 -11.99 19.31 2.74
C SER A 191 -11.48 20.36 3.73
N HIS A 192 -11.79 20.20 5.01
CA HIS A 192 -11.35 21.10 6.07
C HIS A 192 -10.81 20.31 7.26
N VAL A 193 -9.68 20.75 7.84
CA VAL A 193 -8.98 20.04 8.94
C VAL A 193 -9.88 19.85 10.17
N LEU A 194 -10.70 20.85 10.52
CA LEU A 194 -11.69 20.68 11.61
C LEU A 194 -12.66 19.52 11.38
N SER A 195 -13.02 19.22 10.13
CA SER A 195 -13.88 18.09 9.80
C SER A 195 -13.19 16.75 10.07
N GLU A 196 -11.89 16.66 9.77
CA GLU A 196 -11.05 15.51 10.10
C GLU A 196 -10.95 15.34 11.61
N VAL A 197 -10.73 16.43 12.37
CA VAL A 197 -10.72 16.43 13.85
C VAL A 197 -12.06 15.93 14.41
N PHE A 198 -13.20 16.43 13.92
CA PHE A 198 -14.50 16.00 14.43
C PHE A 198 -14.78 14.54 14.15
N ALA A 199 -14.42 14.04 12.97
CA ALA A 199 -14.55 12.63 12.63
C ALA A 199 -13.66 11.76 13.52
N GLU A 200 -12.37 12.09 13.64
CA GLU A 200 -11.41 11.31 14.41
C GLU A 200 -11.71 11.32 15.91
N VAL A 201 -12.20 12.42 16.49
CA VAL A 201 -12.62 12.47 17.90
C VAL A 201 -13.79 11.54 18.17
N VAL A 202 -14.77 11.46 17.24
CA VAL A 202 -15.89 10.52 17.37
C VAL A 202 -15.40 9.08 17.24
N LEU A 203 -14.59 8.79 16.22
CA LEU A 203 -14.11 7.43 15.92
C LEU A 203 -13.05 6.93 16.92
N PHE A 204 -12.34 7.82 17.60
CA PHE A 204 -11.47 7.45 18.71
C PHE A 204 -12.24 6.72 19.83
N CYS A 205 -13.49 7.13 20.10
CA CYS A 205 -14.35 6.42 21.05
C CYS A 205 -14.69 5.00 20.58
N LEU A 206 -14.82 4.78 19.26
CA LEU A 206 -14.98 3.45 18.69
C LEU A 206 -13.71 2.62 18.91
N ASP A 207 -12.55 3.16 18.54
CA ASP A 207 -11.24 2.49 18.69
C ASP A 207 -11.03 2.03 20.14
N PHE A 208 -11.31 2.92 21.11
CA PHE A 208 -11.25 2.61 22.53
C PHE A 208 -12.24 1.52 22.95
N THR A 209 -13.49 1.58 22.48
CA THR A 209 -14.51 0.58 22.80
C THR A 209 -14.12 -0.81 22.33
N ILE A 210 -13.56 -0.93 21.12
CA ILE A 210 -13.09 -2.22 20.57
C ILE A 210 -11.88 -2.72 21.33
N ASN A 211 -10.91 -1.85 21.62
CA ASN A 211 -9.75 -2.21 22.43
C ASN A 211 -10.15 -2.83 23.78
N GLN A 212 -11.15 -2.26 24.47
CA GLN A 212 -11.64 -2.79 25.74
C GLN A 212 -12.42 -4.10 25.60
N LYS A 213 -13.21 -4.26 24.53
CA LYS A 213 -14.03 -5.47 24.31
C LYS A 213 -13.29 -6.65 23.70
N ALA A 214 -12.15 -6.42 23.05
CA ALA A 214 -11.37 -7.45 22.36
C ALA A 214 -10.02 -7.75 23.04
N ASP A 215 -9.89 -7.48 24.34
CA ASP A 215 -8.68 -7.68 25.15
C ASP A 215 -7.41 -7.04 24.54
N GLY A 216 -7.54 -5.84 24.01
CA GLY A 216 -6.42 -5.10 23.45
C GLY A 216 -6.06 -5.43 22.00
N GLU A 217 -6.85 -6.26 21.30
CA GLU A 217 -6.73 -6.44 19.85
C GLU A 217 -6.97 -5.11 19.11
N ILE A 218 -6.30 -4.95 17.97
CA ILE A 218 -6.21 -3.68 17.26
C ILE A 218 -7.33 -3.59 16.20
N LEU A 219 -8.11 -2.50 16.26
CA LEU A 219 -8.94 -2.07 15.14
C LEU A 219 -8.09 -1.26 14.17
N TRP A 220 -7.85 -1.80 12.98
CA TRP A 220 -7.05 -1.16 11.96
C TRP A 220 -7.93 -0.24 11.12
N ARG A 221 -7.95 1.05 11.47
CA ARG A 221 -8.82 2.05 10.86
C ARG A 221 -8.02 3.07 10.06
N GLN A 222 -8.54 3.42 8.89
CA GLN A 222 -8.12 4.57 8.12
C GLN A 222 -9.36 5.36 7.68
N ASN A 223 -9.59 6.50 8.32
CA ASN A 223 -10.80 7.29 8.15
C ASN A 223 -12.08 6.48 8.43
N ASP A 224 -12.91 6.28 7.41
CA ASP A 224 -14.17 5.55 7.41
C ASP A 224 -14.00 4.05 7.15
N ASP A 225 -12.84 3.62 6.66
CA ASP A 225 -12.51 2.22 6.38
C ASP A 225 -11.87 1.56 7.61
N PHE A 226 -12.33 0.37 7.98
CA PHE A 226 -11.79 -0.34 9.12
C PHE A 226 -11.75 -1.85 8.92
N TRP A 227 -10.71 -2.45 9.50
CA TRP A 227 -10.41 -3.87 9.44
C TRP A 227 -10.15 -4.39 10.86
N PHE A 228 -10.61 -5.60 11.12
CA PHE A 228 -10.36 -6.28 12.38
C PHE A 228 -10.16 -7.76 12.12
N TRP A 229 -9.21 -8.37 12.82
CA TRP A 229 -8.97 -9.79 12.75
C TRP A 229 -8.41 -10.31 14.08
N SER A 230 -8.72 -11.56 14.38
CA SER A 230 -8.20 -12.27 15.54
C SER A 230 -8.29 -13.78 15.28
N ALA A 231 -7.45 -14.55 15.98
CA ALA A 231 -7.53 -16.00 15.99
C ALA A 231 -8.77 -16.52 16.74
N SER A 232 -9.47 -15.66 17.48
CA SER A 232 -10.72 -15.99 18.16
C SER A 232 -11.91 -15.40 17.40
N GLU A 233 -12.74 -16.27 16.81
CA GLU A 233 -14.00 -15.86 16.16
C GLU A 233 -14.92 -15.11 17.15
N GLU A 234 -14.93 -15.51 18.43
CA GLU A 234 -15.72 -14.85 19.48
C GLU A 234 -15.31 -13.38 19.65
N LYS A 235 -14.01 -13.07 19.60
CA LYS A 235 -13.52 -11.68 19.65
C LYS A 235 -13.95 -10.88 18.44
N CYS A 236 -13.91 -11.47 17.24
CA CYS A 236 -14.42 -10.82 16.02
C CYS A 236 -15.93 -10.54 16.12
N VAL A 237 -16.73 -11.49 16.61
CA VAL A 237 -18.17 -11.31 16.83
C VAL A 237 -18.44 -10.21 17.87
N GLY A 238 -17.67 -10.20 18.97
CA GLY A 238 -17.76 -9.18 20.02
C GLY A 238 -17.42 -7.79 19.50
N ALA A 239 -16.34 -7.66 18.73
CA ALA A 239 -15.92 -6.42 18.08
C ALA A 239 -16.98 -5.94 17.08
N TRP A 240 -17.48 -6.82 16.21
CA TRP A 240 -18.51 -6.46 15.23
C TRP A 240 -19.82 -6.00 15.88
N THR A 241 -20.26 -6.70 16.93
CA THR A 241 -21.46 -6.29 17.70
C THR A 241 -21.26 -4.90 18.31
N ALA A 242 -20.09 -4.64 18.89
CA ALA A 242 -19.75 -3.35 19.46
C ALA A 242 -19.68 -2.21 18.44
N ILE A 243 -19.17 -2.48 17.23
CA ILE A 243 -19.18 -1.52 16.11
C ILE A 243 -20.63 -1.14 15.78
N ASN A 244 -21.51 -2.13 15.60
CA ASN A 244 -22.92 -1.87 15.26
C ASN A 244 -23.64 -1.07 16.36
N ASP A 245 -23.45 -1.44 17.63
CA ASP A 245 -24.03 -0.71 18.76
C ASP A 245 -23.53 0.73 18.83
N PHE A 246 -22.21 0.93 18.64
CA PHE A 246 -21.60 2.25 18.62
C PHE A 246 -22.17 3.11 17.50
N LEU A 247 -22.15 2.62 16.26
CA LEU A 247 -22.62 3.37 15.09
C LEU A 247 -24.10 3.74 15.20
N ARG A 248 -24.93 2.81 15.69
CA ARG A 248 -26.34 3.09 16.00
C ARG A 248 -26.51 4.19 17.04
N THR A 249 -25.63 4.22 18.05
CA THR A 249 -25.66 5.22 19.13
C THR A 249 -25.24 6.60 18.62
N VAL A 250 -24.19 6.68 17.81
CA VAL A 250 -23.67 7.95 17.30
C VAL A 250 -24.41 8.48 16.07
N GLY A 251 -25.31 7.68 15.49
CA GLY A 251 -26.12 8.04 14.32
C GLY A 251 -25.41 7.89 12.98
N LEU A 252 -24.50 6.92 12.88
CA LEU A 252 -23.77 6.58 11.66
C LEU A 252 -24.24 5.24 11.08
N GLY A 253 -24.08 5.06 9.77
CA GLY A 253 -24.44 3.83 9.05
C GLY A 253 -23.21 3.12 8.50
N LEU A 254 -23.36 1.83 8.21
CA LEU A 254 -22.37 1.04 7.50
C LEU A 254 -22.69 0.93 6.03
N ASP A 255 -21.65 0.78 5.23
CA ASP A 255 -21.75 0.40 3.85
C ASP A 255 -21.79 -1.12 3.72
N GLU A 256 -23.00 -1.66 3.69
CA GLU A 256 -23.23 -3.11 3.59
C GLU A 256 -22.59 -3.70 2.32
N THR A 257 -22.46 -2.93 1.24
CA THR A 257 -21.85 -3.41 -0.02
C THR A 257 -20.34 -3.64 0.08
N ARG A 258 -19.69 -2.94 1.02
CA ARG A 258 -18.26 -3.03 1.30
C ARG A 258 -17.96 -3.76 2.62
N SER A 259 -18.99 -4.31 3.24
CA SER A 259 -18.89 -5.11 4.46
C SER A 259 -18.70 -6.58 4.13
N GLY A 260 -17.66 -7.21 4.67
CA GLY A 260 -17.42 -8.63 4.47
C GLY A 260 -16.55 -9.25 5.53
N ALA A 261 -16.67 -10.56 5.69
CA ALA A 261 -15.89 -11.34 6.64
C ALA A 261 -15.44 -12.67 6.06
N ALA A 262 -14.39 -13.23 6.65
CA ALA A 262 -13.88 -14.55 6.33
C ALA A 262 -13.42 -15.25 7.61
N HIS A 263 -13.71 -16.55 7.69
CA HIS A 263 -13.22 -17.43 8.74
C HIS A 263 -12.43 -18.55 8.06
N MET A 264 -11.18 -18.69 8.46
CA MET A 264 -10.19 -19.56 7.85
C MET A 264 -9.49 -20.38 8.92
N GLN A 265 -9.26 -21.65 8.61
CA GLN A 265 -8.62 -22.60 9.52
C GLN A 265 -7.48 -23.33 8.82
N GLN A 266 -6.55 -23.83 9.63
CA GLN A 266 -5.49 -24.70 9.15
C GLN A 266 -6.08 -26.00 8.58
N ASP A 267 -5.73 -26.30 7.33
CA ASP A 267 -6.06 -27.55 6.68
C ASP A 267 -5.02 -28.63 7.00
N ARG A 268 -5.27 -29.36 8.09
CA ARG A 268 -4.42 -30.48 8.54
C ARG A 268 -4.32 -31.65 7.57
N THR A 269 -5.12 -31.66 6.48
CA THR A 269 -5.03 -32.72 5.45
C THR A 269 -3.92 -32.44 4.45
N LYS A 270 -3.48 -31.19 4.31
CA LYS A 270 -2.36 -30.80 3.46
C LYS A 270 -1.08 -30.78 4.31
N GLN A 271 0.02 -31.24 3.73
CA GLN A 271 1.34 -31.22 4.38
C GLN A 271 1.96 -29.81 4.42
N SER A 272 1.52 -28.90 3.56
CA SER A 272 1.96 -27.49 3.51
C SER A 272 1.02 -26.57 4.32
N LEU A 273 1.28 -25.26 4.30
CA LEU A 273 0.42 -24.10 4.68
C LEU A 273 -1.00 -24.11 4.06
N GLY A 274 -1.67 -25.26 4.06
CA GLY A 274 -3.03 -25.42 3.65
C GLY A 274 -3.91 -24.59 4.58
N ILE A 275 -4.56 -23.59 4.00
CA ILE A 275 -5.69 -22.91 4.62
C ILE A 275 -6.94 -23.51 3.98
N LYS A 276 -8.03 -23.58 4.74
CA LYS A 276 -9.37 -23.90 4.24
C LYS A 276 -10.39 -22.95 4.83
N GLN A 277 -11.48 -22.76 4.11
CA GLN A 277 -12.63 -22.03 4.61
C GLN A 277 -13.29 -22.79 5.77
N ALA A 278 -13.62 -22.06 6.83
CA ALA A 278 -14.42 -22.54 7.95
C ALA A 278 -15.82 -21.90 7.94
N PRO A 279 -16.81 -22.49 8.63
CA PRO A 279 -18.14 -21.90 8.77
C PRO A 279 -18.05 -20.53 9.46
N LEU A 280 -18.59 -19.50 8.81
CA LEU A 280 -18.60 -18.14 9.35
C LEU A 280 -19.80 -17.94 10.27
N ASN A 281 -19.59 -17.32 11.44
CA ASN A 281 -20.68 -16.93 12.33
C ASN A 281 -21.72 -16.03 11.63
N GLU A 282 -23.01 -16.33 11.81
CA GLU A 282 -24.13 -15.58 11.21
C GLU A 282 -24.19 -14.11 11.65
N LYS A 283 -23.61 -13.78 12.81
CA LYS A 283 -23.57 -12.39 13.32
C LYS A 283 -22.57 -11.50 12.57
N LEU A 284 -21.61 -12.09 11.86
CA LEU A 284 -20.60 -11.36 11.09
C LEU A 284 -21.16 -10.97 9.71
N PRO A 285 -20.58 -9.94 9.05
CA PRO A 285 -21.05 -9.53 7.73
C PRO A 285 -20.80 -10.64 6.69
N GLN A 286 -21.84 -11.01 5.95
CA GLN A 286 -21.81 -12.16 5.02
C GLN A 286 -21.22 -11.83 3.64
N GLY A 287 -20.79 -10.58 3.41
CA GLY A 287 -20.12 -10.18 2.18
C GLY A 287 -18.67 -10.66 2.11
N GLN A 288 -18.01 -10.38 0.99
CA GLN A 288 -16.59 -10.71 0.79
C GLN A 288 -15.69 -9.53 1.15
N ILE A 289 -14.57 -9.81 1.81
CA ILE A 289 -13.51 -8.81 2.00
C ILE A 289 -12.89 -8.52 0.64
N ARG A 290 -12.99 -7.26 0.21
CA ARG A 290 -12.47 -6.76 -1.07
C ARG A 290 -11.53 -5.60 -0.80
N TRP A 291 -10.72 -5.20 -1.78
CA TRP A 291 -10.01 -3.92 -1.82
C TRP A 291 -9.47 -3.70 -3.24
N GLY A 292 -9.72 -2.55 -3.85
CA GLY A 292 -9.37 -2.32 -5.25
C GLY A 292 -9.91 -3.43 -6.15
N MET A 293 -9.02 -4.11 -6.89
CA MET A 293 -9.36 -5.28 -7.73
C MET A 293 -9.02 -6.62 -7.05
N LEU A 294 -8.89 -6.64 -5.73
CA LEU A 294 -8.60 -7.83 -4.94
C LEU A 294 -9.83 -8.25 -4.11
N TYR A 295 -9.98 -9.55 -3.95
CA TYR A 295 -10.87 -10.14 -2.94
C TYR A 295 -10.12 -11.20 -2.15
N LEU A 296 -10.44 -11.33 -0.87
CA LEU A 296 -9.90 -12.39 -0.05
C LEU A 296 -10.59 -13.70 -0.40
N ASN A 297 -9.82 -14.70 -0.83
CA ASN A 297 -10.31 -16.06 -1.04
C ASN A 297 -10.12 -16.87 0.26
N PRO A 298 -11.21 -17.24 0.97
CA PRO A 298 -11.10 -18.01 2.21
C PRO A 298 -10.62 -19.46 2.00
N GLU A 299 -10.73 -20.00 0.79
CA GLU A 299 -10.29 -21.37 0.47
C GLU A 299 -8.78 -21.47 0.35
N SER A 300 -8.12 -20.42 -0.14
CA SER A 300 -6.66 -20.37 -0.27
C SER A 300 -5.98 -19.55 0.82
N GLY A 301 -6.73 -18.72 1.54
CA GLY A 301 -6.18 -17.73 2.47
C GLY A 301 -5.33 -16.67 1.76
N ARG A 302 -5.71 -16.25 0.55
CA ARG A 302 -4.93 -15.30 -0.26
C ARG A 302 -5.84 -14.25 -0.89
N PHE A 303 -5.28 -13.06 -1.10
CA PHE A 303 -5.92 -12.05 -1.94
C PHE A 303 -5.78 -12.44 -3.41
N ALA A 304 -6.89 -12.66 -4.09
CA ALA A 304 -6.94 -12.99 -5.51
C ALA A 304 -7.43 -11.80 -6.33
N ILE A 305 -6.91 -11.65 -7.55
CA ILE A 305 -7.33 -10.61 -8.49
C ILE A 305 -8.74 -10.94 -9.02
N ASP A 306 -9.69 -10.02 -8.85
CA ASP A 306 -11.04 -10.13 -9.39
C ASP A 306 -11.03 -9.92 -10.92
N GLN A 307 -10.87 -11.03 -11.64
CA GLN A 307 -10.81 -11.03 -13.09
C GLN A 307 -12.08 -10.48 -13.76
N ARG A 308 -13.24 -10.50 -13.06
CA ARG A 308 -14.49 -9.92 -13.57
C ARG A 308 -14.43 -8.40 -13.54
N MET A 309 -13.97 -7.85 -12.43
CA MET A 309 -13.75 -6.40 -12.29
C MET A 309 -12.71 -5.90 -13.31
N VAL A 310 -11.61 -6.64 -13.47
CA VAL A 310 -10.61 -6.34 -14.50
C VAL A 310 -11.22 -6.32 -15.90
N ASN A 311 -12.13 -7.24 -16.23
CA ASN A 311 -12.77 -7.25 -17.56
C ASN A 311 -13.55 -5.97 -17.85
N THR A 312 -14.24 -5.39 -16.86
CA THR A 312 -14.96 -4.13 -17.07
C THR A 312 -13.98 -2.98 -17.29
N HIS A 313 -12.93 -2.89 -16.48
CA HIS A 313 -11.91 -1.86 -16.64
C HIS A 313 -11.09 -2.02 -17.95
N ILE A 314 -10.97 -3.24 -18.50
CA ILE A 314 -10.42 -3.45 -19.85
C ILE A 314 -11.30 -2.79 -20.92
N GLN A 315 -12.63 -2.88 -20.81
CA GLN A 315 -13.55 -2.25 -21.76
C GLN A 315 -13.45 -0.72 -21.67
N GLU A 316 -13.37 -0.20 -20.45
CA GLU A 316 -13.20 1.23 -20.20
C GLU A 316 -11.87 1.75 -20.75
N LEU A 317 -10.76 1.06 -20.48
CA LEU A 317 -9.46 1.38 -21.07
C LEU A 317 -9.53 1.37 -22.60
N SER A 318 -10.13 0.33 -23.20
CA SER A 318 -10.26 0.22 -24.66
C SER A 318 -11.06 1.40 -25.25
N ARG A 319 -12.13 1.82 -24.56
CA ARG A 319 -12.95 2.97 -24.95
C ARG A 319 -12.17 4.27 -24.87
N GLN A 320 -11.42 4.50 -23.80
CA GLN A 320 -10.61 5.71 -23.62
C GLN A 320 -9.45 5.79 -24.64
N LEU A 321 -8.78 4.67 -24.90
CA LEU A 321 -7.72 4.62 -25.92
C LEU A 321 -8.28 4.87 -27.32
N ALA A 322 -9.49 4.41 -27.63
CA ALA A 322 -10.15 4.70 -28.89
C ALA A 322 -10.54 6.18 -29.02
N ASP A 323 -11.11 6.78 -27.97
CA ASP A 323 -11.48 8.22 -27.93
C ASP A 323 -10.26 9.13 -28.06
N LYS A 324 -9.12 8.75 -27.44
CA LYS A 324 -7.85 9.50 -27.52
C LYS A 324 -6.95 9.07 -28.67
N GLY A 325 -7.41 8.19 -29.56
CA GLY A 325 -6.64 7.68 -30.69
C GLY A 325 -6.16 8.76 -31.67
N ASP A 326 -6.74 9.96 -31.60
CA ASP A 326 -6.34 11.13 -32.39
C ASP A 326 -5.07 11.83 -31.93
N SER A 327 -4.60 11.60 -30.70
CA SER A 327 -3.35 12.17 -30.19
C SER A 327 -2.48 11.09 -29.56
N ILE A 328 -1.28 10.87 -30.11
CA ILE A 328 -0.33 9.89 -29.56
C ILE A 328 0.03 10.24 -28.12
N PHE A 329 0.25 11.51 -27.79
CA PHE A 329 0.58 11.93 -26.43
C PHE A 329 -0.55 11.68 -25.44
N ALA A 330 -1.80 11.97 -25.83
CA ALA A 330 -2.96 11.70 -24.99
C ALA A 330 -3.17 10.19 -24.82
N TRP A 331 -2.97 9.42 -25.88
CA TRP A 331 -3.02 7.96 -25.86
C TRP A 331 -1.98 7.37 -24.89
N VAL A 332 -0.72 7.83 -24.97
CA VAL A 332 0.36 7.37 -24.09
C VAL A 332 0.07 7.72 -22.63
N GLN A 333 -0.48 8.91 -22.39
CA GLN A 333 -0.87 9.32 -21.05
C GLN A 333 -1.97 8.42 -20.48
N VAL A 334 -3.03 8.15 -21.23
CA VAL A 334 -4.10 7.21 -20.82
C VAL A 334 -3.51 5.84 -20.53
N TRP A 335 -2.65 5.32 -21.43
CA TRP A 335 -1.99 4.03 -21.22
C TRP A 335 -1.14 4.03 -19.94
N ASN A 336 -0.26 5.00 -19.74
CA ASN A 336 0.62 5.05 -18.58
C ASN A 336 -0.18 5.16 -17.28
N SER A 337 -1.16 6.07 -17.24
CA SER A 337 -2.00 6.29 -16.07
C SER A 337 -2.86 5.06 -15.73
N TYR A 338 -3.42 4.39 -16.73
CA TYR A 338 -4.31 3.25 -16.50
C TYR A 338 -3.56 1.92 -16.36
N ALA A 339 -2.71 1.59 -17.32
CA ALA A 339 -2.00 0.31 -17.38
C ALA A 339 -0.87 0.20 -16.36
N SER A 340 -0.11 1.28 -16.14
CA SER A 340 1.05 1.24 -15.25
C SER A 340 0.76 1.73 -13.83
N THR A 341 -0.21 2.64 -13.65
CA THR A 341 -0.57 3.15 -12.31
C THR A 341 -1.86 2.54 -11.77
N PHE A 342 -2.99 2.70 -12.45
CA PHE A 342 -4.30 2.27 -11.93
C PHE A 342 -4.39 0.75 -11.71
N PHE A 343 -4.11 -0.07 -12.72
CA PHE A 343 -4.13 -1.52 -12.56
C PHE A 343 -3.10 -2.01 -11.54
N THR A 344 -1.85 -1.57 -11.65
CA THR A 344 -0.76 -1.97 -10.74
C THR A 344 -1.07 -1.63 -9.28
N SER A 345 -1.61 -0.42 -9.02
CA SER A 345 -1.96 -0.01 -7.65
C SER A 345 -3.15 -0.80 -7.09
N ASN A 346 -4.11 -1.18 -7.93
CA ASN A 346 -5.30 -1.94 -7.55
C ASN A 346 -5.11 -3.46 -7.49
N PHE A 347 -3.99 -3.99 -8.00
CA PHE A 347 -3.58 -5.39 -7.82
C PHE A 347 -2.78 -5.62 -6.53
N GLY A 348 -2.51 -4.57 -5.76
CA GLY A 348 -1.71 -4.61 -4.54
C GLY A 348 -0.21 -4.67 -4.83
N LYS A 349 0.59 -3.95 -4.04
CA LYS A 349 2.05 -3.99 -4.19
C LYS A 349 2.60 -5.38 -3.86
N PRO A 350 3.57 -5.90 -4.63
CA PRO A 350 4.28 -7.12 -4.28
C PRO A 350 4.87 -7.05 -2.87
N ALA A 351 4.74 -8.15 -2.12
CA ALA A 351 5.33 -8.34 -0.81
C ALA A 351 5.53 -9.82 -0.55
N ASN A 352 6.46 -10.15 0.36
CA ASN A 352 6.78 -11.54 0.69
C ASN A 352 5.57 -12.33 1.19
N CYS A 353 4.65 -11.70 1.91
CA CYS A 353 3.40 -12.32 2.36
C CYS A 353 2.47 -12.77 1.22
N PHE A 354 2.48 -12.11 0.06
CA PHE A 354 1.71 -12.55 -1.11
C PHE A 354 2.42 -13.68 -1.87
N GLY A 355 3.75 -13.72 -1.81
CA GLY A 355 4.57 -14.73 -2.49
C GLY A 355 4.67 -14.54 -4.00
N ARG A 356 5.54 -15.34 -4.62
CA ARG A 356 5.81 -15.27 -6.08
C ARG A 356 4.56 -15.52 -6.94
N GLU A 357 3.67 -16.40 -6.49
CA GLU A 357 2.43 -16.73 -7.22
C GLU A 357 1.55 -15.49 -7.48
N HIS A 358 1.50 -14.54 -6.53
CA HIS A 358 0.75 -13.30 -6.74
C HIS A 358 1.38 -12.43 -7.83
N VAL A 359 2.71 -12.33 -7.87
CA VAL A 359 3.44 -11.59 -8.92
C VAL A 359 3.22 -12.25 -10.29
N ASP A 360 3.25 -13.58 -10.36
CA ASP A 360 2.93 -14.32 -11.57
C ASP A 360 1.48 -14.06 -12.03
N ASN A 361 0.53 -13.98 -11.10
CA ASN A 361 -0.86 -13.63 -11.39
C ASN A 361 -1.01 -12.18 -11.87
N MET A 362 -0.25 -11.23 -11.33
CA MET A 362 -0.21 -9.84 -11.81
C MET A 362 0.33 -9.78 -13.24
N LEU A 363 1.46 -10.45 -13.52
CA LEU A 363 2.05 -10.54 -14.86
C LEU A 363 1.07 -11.15 -15.88
N ALA A 364 0.45 -12.28 -15.54
CA ALA A 364 -0.55 -12.93 -16.38
C ALA A 364 -1.79 -12.02 -16.61
N THR A 365 -2.20 -11.26 -15.60
CA THR A 365 -3.31 -10.32 -15.73
C THR A 365 -2.97 -9.14 -16.64
N HIS A 366 -1.76 -8.55 -16.53
CA HIS A 366 -1.30 -7.52 -17.45
C HIS A 366 -1.17 -8.03 -18.89
N GLN A 367 -0.65 -9.25 -19.07
CA GLN A 367 -0.59 -9.89 -20.40
C GLN A 367 -1.98 -10.03 -21.01
N ARG A 368 -2.96 -10.47 -20.21
CA ARG A 368 -4.36 -10.59 -20.61
C ARG A 368 -4.99 -9.25 -20.96
N ILE A 369 -4.69 -8.19 -20.21
CA ILE A 369 -5.14 -6.82 -20.50
C ILE A 369 -4.62 -6.40 -21.88
N GLN A 370 -3.32 -6.52 -22.13
CA GLN A 370 -2.70 -6.15 -23.40
C GLN A 370 -3.30 -6.94 -24.57
N GLN A 371 -3.44 -8.26 -24.42
CA GLN A 371 -4.06 -9.12 -25.44
C GLN A 371 -5.52 -8.75 -25.74
N LYS A 372 -6.31 -8.39 -24.73
CA LYS A 372 -7.71 -8.01 -24.96
C LYS A 372 -7.86 -6.64 -25.61
N VAL A 373 -7.03 -5.67 -25.20
CA VAL A 373 -7.07 -4.31 -25.75
C VAL A 373 -6.57 -4.28 -27.19
N PHE A 374 -5.52 -5.04 -27.53
CA PHE A 374 -4.86 -4.97 -28.85
C PHE A 374 -5.04 -6.20 -29.74
N GLY A 375 -5.50 -7.33 -29.21
CA GLY A 375 -5.61 -8.58 -29.96
C GLY A 375 -6.85 -8.70 -30.86
N SER A 376 -7.82 -7.77 -30.78
CA SER A 376 -9.11 -7.92 -31.47
C SER A 376 -9.26 -7.14 -32.79
N GLY A 377 -8.18 -6.65 -33.42
CA GLY A 377 -8.34 -5.81 -34.62
C GLY A 377 -7.17 -5.61 -35.57
N SER A 378 -6.02 -6.26 -35.37
CA SER A 378 -4.82 -5.96 -36.17
C SER A 378 -4.22 -7.23 -36.76
N SER A 379 -3.93 -7.22 -38.06
CA SER A 379 -3.09 -8.21 -38.75
C SER A 379 -1.62 -8.21 -38.26
N ALA A 380 -1.33 -7.50 -37.17
CA ALA A 380 -0.05 -7.35 -36.50
C ALA A 380 -0.24 -7.68 -35.01
N GLY A 381 0.23 -8.85 -34.60
CA GLY A 381 1.01 -9.03 -33.37
C GLY A 381 0.46 -8.66 -31.99
N GLY A 382 -0.77 -8.17 -31.81
CA GLY A 382 -1.39 -8.00 -30.47
C GLY A 382 -0.62 -7.12 -29.46
N ASN A 383 0.36 -6.31 -29.89
CA ASN A 383 1.19 -5.46 -29.04
C ASN A 383 0.83 -3.96 -29.24
N PHE A 384 0.94 -3.16 -28.18
CA PHE A 384 0.69 -1.73 -28.24
C PHE A 384 1.73 -0.99 -29.10
N ILE A 385 2.96 -1.52 -29.19
CA ILE A 385 4.02 -0.95 -30.05
C ILE A 385 3.58 -1.02 -31.52
N ASP A 386 3.08 -2.17 -31.97
CA ASP A 386 2.59 -2.35 -33.34
C ASP A 386 1.44 -1.41 -33.67
N PHE A 387 0.52 -1.22 -32.71
CA PHE A 387 -0.56 -0.25 -32.83
C PHE A 387 -0.03 1.17 -33.05
N LEU A 388 0.96 1.60 -32.27
CA LEU A 388 1.54 2.93 -32.39
C LEU A 388 2.38 3.09 -33.66
N LYS A 389 3.17 2.09 -34.04
CA LYS A 389 3.89 2.08 -35.32
C LYS A 389 2.94 2.24 -36.49
N THR A 390 1.82 1.52 -36.49
CA THR A 390 0.77 1.63 -37.52
C THR A 390 0.19 3.05 -37.57
N ARG A 391 -0.17 3.63 -36.42
CA ARG A 391 -0.72 4.99 -36.36
C ARG A 391 0.27 6.06 -36.79
N ILE A 392 1.55 5.93 -36.42
CA ILE A 392 2.60 6.87 -36.84
C ILE A 392 2.83 6.75 -38.34
N ALA A 393 2.87 5.53 -38.89
CA ALA A 393 2.99 5.28 -40.32
C ALA A 393 1.82 5.88 -41.11
N GLU A 394 0.58 5.69 -40.66
CA GLU A 394 -0.63 6.24 -41.30
C GLU A 394 -0.62 7.78 -41.39
N ARG A 395 -0.11 8.46 -40.35
CA ARG A 395 -0.20 9.93 -40.25
C ARG A 395 1.03 10.66 -40.75
N HIS A 396 2.21 10.09 -40.53
CA HIS A 396 3.48 10.75 -40.76
C HIS A 396 4.32 10.05 -41.83
N ALA A 397 3.85 8.92 -42.38
CA ALA A 397 4.56 8.12 -43.38
C ALA A 397 5.94 7.62 -42.91
N VAL A 398 6.14 7.51 -41.59
CA VAL A 398 7.37 6.97 -40.97
C VAL A 398 7.11 5.53 -40.55
N THR A 399 7.89 4.60 -41.08
CA THR A 399 7.70 3.14 -40.87
C THR A 399 8.86 2.47 -40.14
N ASP A 400 10.06 3.05 -40.19
CA ASP A 400 11.28 2.50 -39.60
C ASP A 400 11.59 3.15 -38.24
N ILE A 401 10.82 2.77 -37.22
CA ILE A 401 10.96 3.28 -35.84
C ILE A 401 11.43 2.13 -34.93
N PRO A 402 12.57 2.28 -34.23
CA PRO A 402 13.06 1.29 -33.28
C PRO A 402 12.13 1.17 -32.06
N ASP A 403 12.06 -0.01 -31.45
CA ASP A 403 11.17 -0.24 -30.31
C ASP A 403 11.58 0.60 -29.10
N GLY A 404 12.90 0.81 -28.92
CA GLY A 404 13.44 1.64 -27.85
C GLY A 404 12.93 3.08 -27.84
N TYR A 405 12.55 3.63 -28.99
CA TYR A 405 12.03 4.99 -29.10
C TYR A 405 10.75 5.19 -28.26
N PHE A 406 9.91 4.16 -28.18
CA PHE A 406 8.65 4.23 -27.45
C PHE A 406 8.85 4.29 -25.94
N TYR A 407 9.87 3.61 -25.42
CA TYR A 407 10.17 3.56 -23.99
C TYR A 407 11.10 4.67 -23.52
N LEU A 408 11.91 5.22 -24.42
CA LEU A 408 12.89 6.26 -24.11
C LEU A 408 12.18 7.49 -23.49
N PRO A 409 12.79 8.16 -22.48
CA PRO A 409 12.20 9.34 -21.88
C PRO A 409 11.99 10.48 -22.87
N THR A 410 10.94 11.26 -22.63
CA THR A 410 10.60 12.41 -23.46
C THR A 410 11.71 13.44 -23.49
N GLU A 411 12.43 13.61 -22.38
CA GLU A 411 13.53 14.56 -22.26
C GLU A 411 14.68 14.25 -23.24
N LEU A 412 14.74 13.00 -23.75
CA LEU A 412 15.73 12.54 -24.73
C LEU A 412 15.15 12.38 -26.15
N GLY A 413 13.88 12.77 -26.36
CA GLY A 413 13.17 12.69 -27.64
C GLY A 413 12.28 11.46 -27.82
N GLY A 414 12.14 10.60 -26.81
CA GLY A 414 11.25 9.43 -26.85
C GLY A 414 9.79 9.71 -26.46
N LEU A 415 8.98 8.65 -26.38
CA LEU A 415 7.56 8.75 -26.00
C LEU A 415 7.26 8.40 -24.54
N GLU A 416 8.23 7.86 -23.80
CA GLU A 416 8.13 7.46 -22.38
C GLU A 416 6.88 6.62 -22.07
N ILE A 417 6.62 5.62 -22.89
CA ILE A 417 5.59 4.62 -22.59
C ILE A 417 6.10 3.72 -21.47
N ARG A 418 5.25 3.51 -20.47
CA ARG A 418 5.57 2.63 -19.35
C ARG A 418 5.10 1.21 -19.61
N SER A 419 5.97 0.26 -19.27
CA SER A 419 5.65 -1.16 -19.25
C SER A 419 5.36 -1.60 -17.83
N PRO A 420 4.13 -2.07 -17.52
CA PRO A 420 3.83 -2.61 -16.19
C PRO A 420 4.57 -3.92 -15.88
N PHE A 421 5.15 -4.57 -16.90
CA PHE A 421 5.86 -5.83 -16.72
C PHE A 421 7.25 -5.68 -16.12
N ILE A 422 7.96 -4.58 -16.41
CA ILE A 422 9.38 -4.43 -16.06
C ILE A 422 9.57 -4.47 -14.54
N SER A 423 8.86 -3.61 -13.80
CA SER A 423 8.93 -3.59 -12.34
C SER A 423 8.51 -4.93 -11.72
N LEU A 424 7.49 -5.60 -12.27
CA LEU A 424 7.05 -6.90 -11.76
C LEU A 424 8.08 -8.01 -12.00
N LEU A 425 8.71 -8.04 -13.18
CA LEU A 425 9.78 -8.99 -13.50
C LEU A 425 11.00 -8.78 -12.60
N GLN A 426 11.36 -7.52 -12.31
CA GLN A 426 12.48 -7.19 -11.42
C GLN A 426 12.24 -7.60 -9.96
N VAL A 427 10.98 -7.70 -9.53
CA VAL A 427 10.62 -8.08 -8.15
C VAL A 427 10.34 -9.57 -8.00
N ARG A 428 9.94 -10.25 -9.09
CA ARG A 428 9.46 -11.65 -9.10
C ARG A 428 10.37 -12.62 -8.36
N ASP A 429 11.68 -12.56 -8.61
CA ASP A 429 12.63 -13.51 -8.05
C ASP A 429 13.12 -13.11 -6.65
N ALA A 430 12.94 -11.84 -6.27
CA ALA A 430 13.24 -11.34 -4.92
C ALA A 430 12.14 -11.67 -3.89
N VAL A 431 10.91 -11.94 -4.35
CA VAL A 431 9.80 -12.34 -3.50
C VAL A 431 9.97 -13.78 -3.02
N VAL A 432 9.61 -14.05 -1.77
CA VAL A 432 9.53 -15.40 -1.21
C VAL A 432 8.73 -16.33 -2.13
N GLU A 433 9.38 -17.40 -2.58
CA GLU A 433 8.77 -18.41 -3.44
C GLU A 433 7.86 -19.35 -2.66
N ASP A 434 8.37 -19.90 -1.55
CA ASP A 434 7.68 -20.86 -0.71
C ASP A 434 7.69 -20.39 0.75
N HIS A 435 6.52 -20.00 1.23
CA HIS A 435 6.30 -19.62 2.62
C HIS A 435 6.60 -20.79 3.59
N GLU A 436 6.46 -22.04 3.15
CA GLU A 436 6.65 -23.22 4.01
C GLU A 436 8.09 -23.32 4.52
N ASN A 437 9.06 -22.94 3.70
CA ASN A 437 10.47 -22.97 4.10
C ASN A 437 10.75 -22.01 5.28
N LEU A 438 10.12 -20.82 5.30
CA LEU A 438 10.26 -19.88 6.41
C LEU A 438 9.73 -20.47 7.72
N PHE A 439 8.59 -21.15 7.69
CA PHE A 439 8.03 -21.77 8.88
C PHE A 439 8.80 -23.02 9.31
N LYS A 440 9.30 -23.83 8.37
CA LYS A 440 10.17 -24.97 8.68
C LYS A 440 11.45 -24.53 9.39
N GLU A 441 12.13 -23.51 8.88
CA GLU A 441 13.33 -22.95 9.51
C GLU A 441 13.04 -22.44 10.93
N TRP A 442 11.91 -21.76 11.13
CA TRP A 442 11.47 -21.32 12.45
C TRP A 442 11.17 -22.50 13.39
N GLU A 443 10.45 -23.52 12.93
CA GLU A 443 10.14 -24.72 13.73
C GLU A 443 11.41 -25.49 14.13
N GLU A 444 12.35 -25.65 13.20
CA GLU A 444 13.64 -26.30 13.43
C GLU A 444 14.50 -25.50 14.42
N SER A 445 14.60 -24.18 14.24
CA SER A 445 15.32 -23.28 15.16
C SER A 445 14.72 -23.33 16.56
N THR A 446 13.39 -23.33 16.65
CA THR A 446 12.67 -23.36 17.94
C THR A 446 12.84 -24.70 18.65
N LEU A 447 12.80 -25.82 17.92
CA LEU A 447 13.08 -27.14 18.48
C LEU A 447 14.54 -27.26 18.95
N ALA A 448 15.49 -26.71 18.19
CA ALA A 448 16.90 -26.66 18.59
C ALA A 448 17.09 -25.82 19.87
N ALA A 449 16.38 -24.69 19.99
CA ALA A 449 16.39 -23.87 21.19
C ALA A 449 15.79 -24.58 22.40
N TYR A 450 14.67 -25.29 22.23
CA TYR A 450 14.10 -26.15 23.27
C TYR A 450 15.11 -27.21 23.74
N ARG A 451 15.73 -27.94 22.80
CA ARG A 451 16.74 -28.97 23.12
C ARG A 451 17.94 -28.37 23.87
N ARG A 452 18.39 -27.18 23.49
CA ARG A 452 19.47 -26.46 24.16
C ARG A 452 19.07 -26.03 25.58
N ALA A 453 17.88 -25.46 25.74
CA ALA A 453 17.37 -25.04 27.04
C ALA A 453 17.17 -26.23 27.99
N LYS A 454 16.60 -27.34 27.49
CA LYS A 454 16.45 -28.60 28.21
C LYS A 454 17.80 -29.17 28.66
N ARG A 455 18.78 -29.24 27.75
CA ARG A 455 20.15 -29.69 28.07
C ARG A 455 20.79 -28.82 29.16
N ASN A 456 20.68 -27.49 29.04
CA ASN A 456 21.23 -26.57 30.03
C ASN A 456 20.57 -26.72 31.42
N PHE A 457 19.27 -27.00 31.46
CA PHE A 457 18.55 -27.30 32.70
C PHE A 457 19.02 -28.61 33.33
N GLU A 458 19.09 -29.69 32.55
CA GLU A 458 19.54 -31.01 33.00
C GLU A 458 21.01 -31.02 33.46
N GLU A 459 21.88 -30.24 32.79
CA GLU A 459 23.29 -30.07 33.16
C GLU A 459 23.51 -29.07 34.32
N GLY A 460 22.44 -28.45 34.84
CA GLY A 460 22.53 -27.47 35.94
C GLY A 460 23.25 -26.16 35.55
N LYS A 461 23.39 -25.88 34.25
CA LYS A 461 24.06 -24.70 33.68
C LYS A 461 23.16 -23.47 33.62
N THR A 462 22.02 -23.48 34.30
CA THR A 462 21.16 -22.31 34.45
C THR A 462 21.93 -21.23 35.22
N ARG A 463 22.10 -20.03 34.63
CA ARG A 463 22.69 -18.88 35.33
C ARG A 463 21.99 -18.73 36.69
N LYS A 464 22.73 -18.83 37.79
CA LYS A 464 22.25 -18.50 39.15
C LYS A 464 22.04 -16.98 39.26
N GLY A 465 21.06 -16.45 38.52
CA GLY A 465 20.68 -15.04 38.54
C GLY A 465 19.67 -14.78 39.65
N HIS A 466 20.12 -14.01 40.65
CA HIS A 466 19.38 -13.48 41.80
C HIS A 466 18.72 -14.47 42.77
N ARG A 467 19.16 -14.39 44.03
CA ARG A 467 18.46 -14.98 45.18
C ARG A 467 17.02 -14.46 45.21
N PRO A 468 16.00 -15.34 45.35
CA PRO A 468 14.64 -14.88 45.62
C PRO A 468 14.62 -14.17 46.99
N LEU A 469 14.11 -12.94 47.03
CA LEU A 469 13.85 -12.19 48.26
C LEU A 469 12.66 -12.74 49.06
N TYR A 470 11.98 -13.77 48.54
CA TYR A 470 10.83 -14.40 49.16
C TYR A 470 10.95 -15.94 49.14
N GLN A 471 10.67 -16.56 50.28
CA GLN A 471 10.48 -18.00 50.40
C GLN A 471 9.15 -18.34 49.73
N GLU A 472 9.19 -18.82 48.49
CA GLU A 472 8.01 -19.38 47.84
C GLU A 472 7.89 -20.89 48.09
N PRO A 473 6.64 -21.37 48.25
CA PRO A 473 6.34 -22.78 48.42
C PRO A 473 6.48 -23.56 47.10
N GLN A 474 6.74 -24.87 47.25
CA GLN A 474 6.90 -25.93 46.23
C GLN A 474 8.29 -26.07 45.57
N ARG A 475 9.04 -27.04 46.12
CA ARG A 475 10.31 -27.56 45.59
C ARG A 475 10.12 -28.60 44.47
N ASP A 476 8.90 -29.04 44.18
CA ASP A 476 8.66 -30.18 43.27
C ASP A 476 8.60 -29.79 41.78
N GLU A 477 8.11 -28.61 41.42
CA GLU A 477 8.08 -28.14 40.01
C GLU A 477 9.46 -27.81 39.43
N ARG A 478 10.49 -27.74 40.28
CA ARG A 478 11.88 -27.47 39.86
C ARG A 478 12.64 -28.72 39.41
N GLN A 479 12.00 -29.89 39.37
CA GLN A 479 12.69 -31.15 39.05
C GLN A 479 12.59 -31.57 37.58
N SER A 480 11.59 -31.08 36.83
CA SER A 480 11.43 -31.42 35.41
C SER A 480 11.45 -30.16 34.55
N PHE A 481 12.16 -30.22 33.42
CA PHE A 481 12.00 -29.22 32.37
C PHE A 481 10.60 -29.36 31.76
N PHE A 482 9.99 -28.24 31.37
CA PHE A 482 8.66 -28.22 30.79
C PHE A 482 8.61 -28.87 29.40
N SER A 483 7.40 -29.22 28.96
CA SER A 483 7.18 -29.88 27.67
C SER A 483 7.49 -28.93 26.50
N PHE A 484 7.63 -29.48 25.29
CA PHE A 484 7.77 -28.63 24.09
C PHE A 484 6.49 -27.82 23.82
N GLU A 485 5.31 -28.38 24.13
CA GLU A 485 4.03 -27.68 23.99
C GLU A 485 3.96 -26.46 24.91
N ASP A 486 4.39 -26.60 26.17
CA ASP A 486 4.48 -25.47 27.10
C ASP A 486 5.53 -24.45 26.66
N PHE A 487 6.65 -24.90 26.08
CA PHE A 487 7.65 -24.03 25.49
C PHE A 487 7.09 -23.22 24.32
N MET A 488 6.14 -23.78 23.56
CA MET A 488 5.50 -23.18 22.40
C MET A 488 4.18 -22.46 22.69
N LYS A 489 3.82 -22.28 23.97
CA LYS A 489 2.50 -21.75 24.35
C LYS A 489 2.28 -20.29 23.96
N TYR A 490 3.34 -19.47 23.99
CA TYR A 490 3.27 -18.02 23.72
C TYR A 490 4.35 -17.56 22.73
N PRO A 491 4.36 -18.08 21.49
CA PRO A 491 5.45 -17.83 20.54
C PRO A 491 5.43 -16.41 19.98
N GLU A 492 4.30 -15.71 20.09
CA GLU A 492 4.15 -14.30 19.71
C GLU A 492 4.70 -13.34 20.79
N GLU A 493 4.85 -13.80 22.04
CA GLU A 493 5.28 -12.97 23.18
C GLU A 493 6.69 -13.32 23.67
N LEU A 494 7.11 -14.58 23.51
CA LEU A 494 8.37 -15.08 24.02
C LEU A 494 9.41 -15.20 22.91
N ASN A 495 10.62 -14.75 23.22
CA ASN A 495 11.77 -14.98 22.34
C ASN A 495 12.36 -16.37 22.58
N HIS A 496 12.20 -17.26 21.60
CA HIS A 496 12.72 -18.62 21.65
C HIS A 496 14.17 -18.76 21.17
N GLY A 497 14.79 -17.72 20.60
CA GLY A 497 16.16 -17.84 20.12
C GLY A 497 16.70 -16.57 19.44
N PRO A 498 18.02 -16.45 19.35
CA PRO A 498 18.66 -15.26 18.79
C PRO A 498 18.50 -15.12 17.27
N LYS A 499 18.11 -16.18 16.55
CA LYS A 499 17.96 -16.18 15.09
C LYS A 499 16.76 -17.03 14.67
N GLN A 500 16.09 -16.62 13.57
CA GLN A 500 14.94 -17.29 12.98
C GLN A 500 13.80 -17.48 13.99
N ASN A 501 13.55 -16.47 14.81
CA ASN A 501 12.39 -16.45 15.69
C ASN A 501 11.13 -16.03 14.89
N LEU A 502 9.96 -16.11 15.51
CA LEU A 502 8.70 -15.75 14.85
C LEU A 502 8.65 -14.27 14.42
N THR A 503 9.36 -13.38 15.11
CA THR A 503 9.47 -11.97 14.72
C THR A 503 10.28 -11.82 13.43
N ASP A 504 11.34 -12.61 13.25
CA ASP A 504 12.13 -12.61 12.01
C ASP A 504 11.26 -13.05 10.83
N VAL A 505 10.47 -14.12 11.01
CA VAL A 505 9.49 -14.58 9.99
C VAL A 505 8.44 -13.50 9.73
N TYR A 506 7.89 -12.89 10.78
CA TYR A 506 6.89 -11.81 10.66
C TYR A 506 7.42 -10.61 9.88
N THR A 507 8.63 -10.15 10.21
CA THR A 507 9.31 -9.06 9.51
C THR A 507 9.59 -9.44 8.07
N LYS A 508 10.11 -10.66 7.83
CA LYS A 508 10.41 -11.15 6.48
C LYS A 508 9.17 -11.20 5.60
N LEU A 509 8.03 -11.63 6.11
CA LEU A 509 6.76 -11.67 5.37
C LEU A 509 6.23 -10.25 5.05
N LEU A 510 6.49 -9.27 5.92
CA LEU A 510 6.08 -7.88 5.69
C LEU A 510 7.01 -7.09 4.77
N GLU A 511 8.23 -7.56 4.55
CA GLU A 511 9.16 -6.92 3.61
C GLU A 511 8.56 -6.82 2.21
N GLN A 512 8.72 -5.64 1.61
CA GLN A 512 8.47 -5.39 0.20
C GLN A 512 9.81 -5.54 -0.52
N PRO A 513 10.00 -6.59 -1.34
CA PRO A 513 11.27 -6.80 -2.02
C PRO A 513 11.56 -5.65 -2.99
N SER A 514 12.81 -5.21 -3.02
CA SER A 514 13.27 -4.19 -3.97
C SER A 514 13.36 -4.76 -5.38
N GLU A 515 13.20 -3.89 -6.38
CA GLU A 515 13.45 -4.23 -7.78
C GLU A 515 14.92 -4.64 -7.96
N LEU A 516 15.16 -5.88 -8.41
CA LEU A 516 16.50 -6.35 -8.69
C LEU A 516 17.05 -5.61 -9.93
N PRO A 517 18.24 -4.98 -9.80
CA PRO A 517 18.87 -4.36 -10.95
C PRO A 517 19.32 -5.45 -11.93
N ILE A 518 19.36 -5.12 -13.22
CA ILE A 518 20.04 -5.95 -14.22
C ILE A 518 21.54 -5.70 -14.10
N GLU A 519 22.34 -6.73 -14.35
CA GLU A 519 23.80 -6.59 -14.50
C GLU A 519 24.11 -5.88 -15.82
N SER A 520 24.94 -4.83 -15.79
CA SER A 520 25.49 -4.23 -17.02
C SER A 520 26.87 -4.77 -17.32
N ASP A 521 27.20 -4.83 -18.61
CA ASP A 521 28.59 -4.89 -19.04
C ASP A 521 29.25 -3.52 -18.78
N THR A 522 30.13 -3.46 -17.78
CA THR A 522 30.89 -2.25 -17.43
C THR A 522 31.74 -1.68 -18.57
N ASN A 523 32.06 -2.47 -19.61
CA ASN A 523 32.79 -2.00 -20.79
C ASN A 523 31.92 -2.00 -22.06
N GLY A 524 30.61 -2.21 -21.91
CA GLY A 524 29.67 -2.31 -23.00
C GLY A 524 29.39 -0.96 -23.68
N GLU A 525 28.78 -1.03 -24.87
CA GLU A 525 28.37 0.15 -25.64
C GLU A 525 27.33 1.02 -24.89
N VAL A 526 26.44 0.39 -24.11
CA VAL A 526 25.41 1.06 -23.30
C VAL A 526 26.04 1.93 -22.22
N GLN A 527 27.02 1.40 -21.48
CA GLN A 527 27.73 2.15 -20.43
C GLN A 527 28.44 3.37 -21.01
N ARG A 528 29.15 3.20 -22.14
CA ARG A 528 29.82 4.30 -22.84
C ARG A 528 28.84 5.36 -23.32
N ALA A 529 27.71 4.95 -23.90
CA ALA A 529 26.69 5.87 -24.37
C ALA A 529 26.02 6.65 -23.22
N LEU A 530 25.89 6.05 -22.03
CA LEU A 530 25.41 6.72 -20.82
C LEU A 530 26.42 7.74 -20.28
N GLU A 531 27.71 7.41 -20.28
CA GLU A 531 28.78 8.34 -19.90
C GLU A 531 28.81 9.55 -20.82
N GLU A 532 28.77 9.32 -22.14
CA GLU A 532 28.68 10.41 -23.13
C GLU A 532 27.42 11.26 -22.94
N LEU A 533 26.28 10.66 -22.58
CA LEU A 533 25.05 11.40 -22.28
C LEU A 533 25.25 12.31 -21.07
N VAL A 534 25.82 11.81 -19.98
CA VAL A 534 26.06 12.58 -18.76
C VAL A 534 27.03 13.74 -19.03
N ASP A 535 28.07 13.51 -19.82
CA ASP A 535 29.03 14.55 -20.21
C ASP A 535 28.38 15.65 -21.06
N ARG A 536 27.46 15.29 -21.96
CA ARG A 536 26.79 16.24 -22.87
C ARG A 536 25.71 17.06 -22.17
N VAL A 537 24.86 16.43 -21.36
CA VAL A 537 23.72 17.12 -20.71
C VAL A 537 24.12 17.76 -19.38
N GLY A 538 25.28 17.36 -18.82
CA GLY A 538 25.85 17.89 -17.59
C GLY A 538 25.19 17.33 -16.33
N SER A 539 25.92 17.35 -15.21
CA SER A 539 25.49 16.80 -13.91
C SER A 539 24.25 17.47 -13.29
N THR A 540 23.78 18.59 -13.84
CA THR A 540 22.58 19.32 -13.40
C THR A 540 21.31 18.90 -14.15
N SER A 541 21.41 17.97 -15.11
CA SER A 541 20.29 17.46 -15.87
C SER A 541 19.37 16.57 -15.05
N THR A 542 18.05 16.75 -15.18
CA THR A 542 17.01 15.94 -14.53
C THR A 542 16.57 14.76 -15.41
N THR A 543 17.42 14.24 -16.30
CA THR A 543 17.05 13.11 -17.15
C THR A 543 16.88 11.84 -16.33
N LYS A 544 15.97 10.97 -16.76
CA LYS A 544 15.71 9.68 -16.09
C LYS A 544 16.80 8.64 -16.36
N LEU A 545 17.43 8.69 -17.54
CA LEU A 545 18.67 7.99 -17.80
C LEU A 545 19.82 8.85 -17.25
N THR A 546 20.50 8.33 -16.26
CA THR A 546 21.63 8.94 -15.57
C THR A 546 22.78 7.96 -15.47
N ASN A 547 23.82 8.29 -14.69
CA ASN A 547 24.89 7.36 -14.37
C ASN A 547 24.31 6.04 -13.80
N TRP A 548 24.82 4.91 -14.30
CA TRP A 548 24.36 3.57 -13.95
C TRP A 548 24.23 3.33 -12.44
N ALA A 549 25.17 3.82 -11.62
CA ALA A 549 25.15 3.60 -10.18
C ALA A 549 23.90 4.18 -9.50
N TRP A 550 23.41 5.33 -9.98
CA TRP A 550 22.31 6.10 -9.39
C TRP A 550 21.00 5.95 -10.15
N MET A 551 21.01 5.22 -11.26
CA MET A 551 19.85 5.02 -12.11
C MET A 551 18.87 4.02 -11.47
N GLN A 552 17.57 4.35 -11.52
CA GLN A 552 16.52 3.48 -11.00
C GLN A 552 16.48 2.15 -11.77
N PRO A 553 16.14 1.02 -11.11
CA PRO A 553 16.15 -0.30 -11.75
C PRO A 553 15.31 -0.36 -13.03
N TYR A 554 14.14 0.26 -13.06
CA TYR A 554 13.32 0.36 -14.27
C TYR A 554 14.10 0.95 -15.47
N TRP A 555 14.86 2.03 -15.26
CA TRP A 555 15.60 2.70 -16.34
C TRP A 555 16.86 1.93 -16.75
N LYS A 556 17.50 1.19 -15.83
CA LYS A 556 18.55 0.22 -16.16
C LYS A 556 18.05 -0.83 -17.14
N TRP A 557 16.83 -1.33 -16.91
CA TRP A 557 16.19 -2.29 -17.84
C TRP A 557 15.98 -1.70 -19.22
N ILE A 558 15.44 -0.48 -19.29
CA ILE A 558 15.21 0.18 -20.57
C ILE A 558 16.52 0.43 -21.31
N ALA A 559 17.56 0.91 -20.62
CA ALA A 559 18.86 1.18 -21.20
C ALA A 559 19.53 -0.10 -21.73
N GLU A 560 19.51 -1.20 -20.98
CA GLU A 560 20.17 -2.43 -21.40
C GLU A 560 19.42 -3.15 -22.52
N MET A 561 18.08 -3.27 -22.40
CA MET A 561 17.28 -4.04 -23.37
C MET A 561 17.06 -3.31 -24.69
N TYR A 562 16.92 -1.99 -24.66
CA TYR A 562 16.59 -1.20 -25.85
C TYR A 562 17.71 -0.23 -26.27
N GLY A 563 18.73 -0.03 -25.45
CA GLY A 563 19.85 0.87 -25.75
C GLY A 563 20.66 0.47 -26.97
N PRO A 564 21.05 -0.79 -27.17
CA PRO A 564 21.84 -1.20 -28.34
C PRO A 564 21.24 -0.73 -29.68
N GLU A 565 19.94 -0.94 -29.90
CA GLU A 565 19.25 -0.50 -31.12
C GLU A 565 19.23 1.04 -31.26
N LEU A 566 19.07 1.76 -30.14
CA LEU A 566 19.09 3.22 -30.13
C LEU A 566 20.48 3.78 -30.44
N ILE A 567 21.53 3.16 -29.89
CA ILE A 567 22.92 3.56 -30.10
C ILE A 567 23.31 3.32 -31.55
N GLU A 568 22.96 2.17 -32.13
CA GLU A 568 23.23 1.86 -33.53
C GLU A 568 22.58 2.86 -34.48
N ARG A 569 21.30 3.21 -34.23
CA ARG A 569 20.52 4.06 -35.15
C ARG A 569 20.75 5.56 -34.96
N PHE A 570 20.90 6.02 -33.71
CA PHE A 570 20.97 7.45 -33.38
C PHE A 570 22.35 7.89 -32.87
N GLY A 571 23.30 6.97 -32.70
CA GLY A 571 24.64 7.26 -32.18
C GLY A 571 24.67 7.55 -30.68
N GLY A 572 23.59 7.26 -29.96
CA GLY A 572 23.47 7.44 -28.50
C GLY A 572 22.03 7.54 -28.02
N PHE A 573 21.84 7.78 -26.71
CA PHE A 573 20.51 7.89 -26.10
C PHE A 573 19.80 9.23 -26.36
N GLN A 574 20.54 10.29 -26.71
CA GLN A 574 19.98 11.61 -26.96
C GLN A 574 19.62 11.75 -28.45
N ILE A 575 18.33 11.57 -28.78
CA ILE A 575 17.84 11.70 -30.15
C ILE A 575 17.66 13.18 -30.53
N VAL A 576 17.15 13.99 -29.60
CA VAL A 576 16.89 15.43 -29.78
C VAL A 576 17.33 16.19 -28.54
N ASP A 577 17.81 17.42 -28.72
CA ASP A 577 18.06 18.34 -27.60
C ASP A 577 16.74 18.72 -26.91
N ALA A 578 16.67 18.57 -25.58
CA ALA A 578 15.51 18.92 -24.77
C ALA A 578 15.04 20.37 -24.99
N GLY A 579 15.96 21.30 -25.31
CA GLY A 579 15.64 22.69 -25.61
C GLY A 579 14.85 22.91 -26.91
N LEU A 580 14.87 21.92 -27.82
CA LEU A 580 14.13 21.94 -29.08
C LEU A 580 12.77 21.21 -28.98
N LEU A 581 12.54 20.51 -27.87
CA LEU A 581 11.30 19.79 -27.62
C LEU A 581 10.28 20.73 -26.94
N PRO A 582 8.99 20.70 -27.33
CA PRO A 582 7.95 21.51 -26.71
C PRO A 582 7.54 20.92 -25.35
N MET A 583 8.49 20.79 -24.41
CA MET A 583 8.33 20.13 -23.12
C MET A 583 7.21 20.76 -22.27
N GLY A 584 7.01 22.07 -22.36
CA GLY A 584 5.90 22.75 -21.71
C GLY A 584 4.53 22.28 -22.23
N MET A 585 4.38 22.08 -23.54
CA MET A 585 3.14 21.55 -24.13
C MET A 585 2.96 20.07 -23.82
N VAL A 586 4.03 19.27 -23.89
CA VAL A 586 3.96 17.84 -23.54
C VAL A 586 3.57 17.66 -22.07
N GLY A 587 4.11 18.50 -21.17
CA GLY A 587 3.72 18.55 -19.77
C GLY A 587 2.25 18.92 -19.57
N LEU A 588 1.72 19.90 -20.33
CA LEU A 588 0.30 20.26 -20.29
C LEU A 588 -0.61 19.14 -20.77
N PHE A 589 -0.26 18.47 -21.88
CA PHE A 589 -1.03 17.33 -22.38
C PHE A 589 -1.00 16.17 -21.40
N ARG A 590 0.18 15.87 -20.81
CA ARG A 590 0.34 14.82 -19.80
C ARG A 590 -0.18 15.17 -18.40
N GLY A 591 -0.51 16.43 -18.15
CA GLY A 591 -1.10 16.89 -16.88
C GLY A 591 -2.64 16.85 -16.87
N GLY A 592 -3.28 16.50 -17.99
CA GLY A 592 -4.73 16.41 -18.08
C GLY A 592 -5.26 15.18 -17.34
N ARG A 593 -6.01 15.36 -16.24
CA ARG A 593 -6.44 14.23 -15.40
C ARG A 593 -7.24 13.20 -16.17
N VAL A 594 -6.82 11.95 -16.14
CA VAL A 594 -7.58 10.82 -16.70
C VAL A 594 -8.69 10.45 -15.71
N GLN A 595 -9.92 10.26 -16.21
CA GLN A 595 -11.03 9.76 -15.39
C GLN A 595 -11.14 8.24 -15.59
N TRP A 596 -11.32 7.49 -14.51
CA TRP A 596 -11.18 6.02 -14.48
C TRP A 596 -12.51 5.28 -14.57
#